data_AF-A0A2G8KG97-F1
#
_entry.id   AF-A0A2G8KG97-F1
#
_cell.length_a   1.000
_cell.length_b   1.000
_cell.length_c   1.000
_cell.angle_alpha   90.00
_cell.angle_beta   90.00
_cell.angle_gamma   90.00
#
_symmetry.space_group_name_H-M   'P 1'
#
loop_
_entity.id
_entity.type
_entity.pdbx_description
1 polymer ?
#
loop_
_entity_poly.entity_id
_entity_poly.type
_entity_poly.pdbx_seq_one_letter_code
_entity_poly.pdbx_strand_id
1 'polypeptide(L)'
;MWSSREVPVSEELLASIFTFSNLKEELSSKLTQTDCGKLGSYFSLPPDQVKTIITSPLYSKNFLLALEERGFIHPSNVNRLTVALTELKINHTHLVTETYMKLRDQETEYDRFLAGLSAHLAFSITVKLCDNFEVTDMNKKTVISSQNPGLSFLLTIDKMGIINPSDVSKLETRLEEYRLLQAVAKIHEYQSLVLYDEIKPQDE
;
A
#
# COMPACT_ATOMS: atom_id res chain seq x y z
N MET A 1 -1.52 20.89 -30.13
CA MET A 1 -0.99 20.71 -28.77
C MET A 1 -2.04 19.96 -27.98
N TRP A 2 -1.91 18.63 -27.89
CA TRP A 2 -2.84 17.83 -27.07
C TRP A 2 -2.41 17.91 -25.62
N SER A 3 -3.31 18.44 -24.80
CA SER A 3 -3.24 18.46 -23.36
C SER A 3 -3.28 17.02 -22.84
N SER A 4 -2.24 16.61 -22.14
CA SER A 4 -2.23 15.39 -21.33
C SER A 4 -3.28 15.53 -20.24
N ARG A 5 -4.47 14.98 -20.49
CA ARG A 5 -5.46 14.76 -19.42
C ARG A 5 -4.87 13.68 -18.52
N GLU A 6 -4.32 14.10 -17.38
CA GLU A 6 -4.07 13.23 -16.25
C GLU A 6 -5.40 12.57 -15.90
N VAL A 7 -5.47 11.24 -16.05
CA VAL A 7 -6.61 10.47 -15.58
C VAL A 7 -6.52 10.49 -14.05
N PRO A 8 -7.53 11.01 -13.33
CA PRO A 8 -7.51 10.99 -11.88
C PRO A 8 -7.48 9.53 -11.44
N VAL A 9 -6.41 9.17 -10.72
CA VAL A 9 -6.32 7.89 -10.02
C VAL A 9 -7.47 7.85 -9.02
N SER A 10 -8.34 6.83 -9.09
CA SER A 10 -9.49 6.76 -8.17
C SER A 10 -8.99 6.66 -6.72
N GLU A 11 -9.67 7.32 -5.79
CA GLU A 11 -9.30 7.29 -4.36
C GLU A 11 -9.28 5.85 -3.78
N GLU A 12 -10.03 4.92 -4.37
CA GLU A 12 -9.96 3.49 -4.06
C GLU A 12 -8.61 2.87 -4.43
N LEU A 13 -8.02 3.25 -5.57
CA LEU A 13 -6.73 2.73 -6.03
C LEU A 13 -5.58 3.23 -5.13
N LEU A 14 -5.68 4.47 -4.64
CA LEU A 14 -4.72 5.07 -3.71
C LEU A 14 -4.70 4.36 -2.35
N ALA A 15 -5.87 4.04 -1.79
CA ALA A 15 -5.97 3.27 -0.56
C ALA A 15 -5.54 1.80 -0.74
N SER A 16 -5.70 1.25 -1.94
CA SER A 16 -5.44 -0.16 -2.26
C SER A 16 -3.99 -0.49 -2.67
N ILE A 17 -3.11 0.46 -3.00
CA ILE A 17 -1.75 0.12 -3.52
C ILE A 17 -0.60 0.61 -2.62
N PHE A 18 -0.90 1.23 -1.48
CA PHE A 18 0.11 1.90 -0.64
C PHE A 18 1.30 1.02 -0.19
N THR A 19 1.11 -0.30 -0.06
CA THR A 19 2.18 -1.22 0.33
C THR A 19 2.50 -2.20 -0.80
N PHE A 20 3.72 -2.75 -0.77
CA PHE A 20 4.12 -3.78 -1.74
C PHE A 20 3.21 -5.02 -1.70
N SER A 21 2.69 -5.37 -0.51
CA SER A 21 1.71 -6.44 -0.37
C SER A 21 0.40 -6.11 -1.08
N ASN A 22 -0.10 -4.89 -0.92
CA ASN A 22 -1.35 -4.50 -1.58
C ASN A 22 -1.17 -4.36 -3.10
N LEU A 23 -0.01 -3.89 -3.57
CA LEU A 23 0.37 -3.94 -4.98
C LEU A 23 0.25 -5.38 -5.53
N LYS A 24 0.82 -6.37 -4.82
CA LYS A 24 0.77 -7.77 -5.25
C LYS A 24 -0.65 -8.31 -5.29
N GLU A 25 -1.51 -7.95 -4.34
CA GLU A 25 -2.93 -8.34 -4.36
C GLU A 25 -3.69 -7.70 -5.53
N GLU A 26 -3.49 -6.41 -5.78
CA GLU A 26 -4.13 -5.70 -6.90
C GLU A 26 -3.67 -6.25 -8.26
N LEU A 27 -2.38 -6.58 -8.40
CA LEU A 27 -1.88 -7.28 -9.58
C LEU A 27 -2.46 -8.69 -9.68
N SER A 28 -2.58 -9.40 -8.56
CA SER A 28 -3.10 -10.77 -8.53
C SER A 28 -4.56 -10.86 -8.98
N SER A 29 -5.36 -9.84 -8.71
CA SER A 29 -6.77 -9.77 -9.12
C SER A 29 -6.96 -9.44 -10.61
N LYS A 30 -5.96 -8.81 -11.25
CA LYS A 30 -6.03 -8.36 -12.65
C LYS A 30 -5.28 -9.27 -13.64
N LEU A 31 -4.25 -9.98 -13.19
CA LEU A 31 -3.47 -10.87 -14.04
C LEU A 31 -4.24 -12.15 -14.33
N THR A 32 -4.33 -12.52 -15.60
CA THR A 32 -4.88 -13.82 -16.03
C THR A 32 -3.78 -14.88 -16.15
N GLN A 33 -4.16 -16.16 -16.27
CA GLN A 33 -3.21 -17.25 -16.54
C GLN A 33 -2.38 -17.01 -17.81
N THR A 34 -3.02 -16.48 -18.86
CA THR A 34 -2.35 -16.14 -20.12
C THR A 34 -1.33 -15.04 -19.93
N ASP A 35 -1.63 -14.04 -19.10
CA ASP A 35 -0.72 -12.94 -18.80
C ASP A 35 0.52 -13.45 -18.04
N CYS A 36 0.31 -14.28 -17.02
CA CYS A 36 1.41 -14.94 -16.30
C CYS A 36 2.29 -15.80 -17.22
N GLY A 37 1.70 -16.47 -18.22
CA GLY A 37 2.45 -17.20 -19.24
C GLY A 37 3.35 -16.29 -20.09
N LYS A 38 2.78 -15.20 -20.64
CA LYS A 38 3.54 -14.22 -21.45
C LYS A 38 4.65 -13.54 -20.65
N LEU A 39 4.34 -13.12 -19.43
CA LEU A 39 5.32 -12.51 -18.52
C LEU A 39 6.40 -13.51 -18.13
N GLY A 40 6.05 -14.78 -17.89
CA GLY A 40 7.02 -15.84 -17.62
C GLY A 40 8.04 -15.99 -18.74
N SER A 41 7.59 -15.99 -20.00
CA SER A 41 8.49 -15.98 -21.16
C SER A 41 9.32 -14.70 -21.24
N TYR A 42 8.73 -13.54 -21.00
CA TYR A 42 9.43 -12.24 -21.01
C TYR A 42 10.57 -12.19 -19.99
N PHE A 43 10.33 -12.68 -18.77
CA PHE A 43 11.33 -12.77 -17.71
C PHE A 43 12.26 -13.97 -17.83
N SER A 44 12.14 -14.77 -18.91
CA SER A 44 12.93 -15.97 -19.13
C SER A 44 12.86 -16.97 -17.97
N LEU A 45 11.68 -17.12 -17.35
CA LEU A 45 11.45 -18.15 -16.34
C LEU A 45 11.51 -19.55 -16.98
N PRO A 46 12.02 -20.57 -16.24
CA PRO A 46 12.04 -21.94 -16.73
C PRO A 46 10.65 -22.40 -17.20
N PRO A 47 10.51 -22.96 -18.42
CA PRO A 47 9.20 -23.33 -18.99
C PRO A 47 8.38 -24.28 -18.11
N ASP A 48 9.03 -25.27 -17.47
CA ASP A 48 8.37 -26.21 -16.57
C ASP A 48 7.84 -25.53 -15.31
N GLN A 49 8.56 -24.52 -14.81
CA GLN A 49 8.11 -23.71 -13.68
C GLN A 49 6.92 -22.86 -14.08
N VAL A 50 6.97 -22.18 -15.23
CA VAL A 50 5.84 -21.37 -15.73
C VAL A 50 4.61 -22.25 -15.90
N LYS A 51 4.75 -23.44 -16.49
CA LYS A 51 3.68 -24.41 -16.65
C LYS A 51 3.07 -24.79 -15.30
N THR A 52 3.91 -25.08 -14.30
CA THR A 52 3.47 -25.41 -12.95
C THR A 52 2.68 -24.26 -12.32
N ILE A 53 3.18 -23.03 -12.43
CA ILE A 53 2.52 -21.82 -11.90
C ILE A 53 1.15 -21.59 -12.55
N ILE A 54 1.06 -21.58 -13.88
CA ILE A 54 -0.19 -21.23 -14.59
C ILE A 54 -1.30 -22.28 -14.43
N THR A 55 -0.94 -23.54 -14.12
CA THR A 55 -1.92 -24.61 -13.83
C THR A 55 -2.45 -24.59 -12.40
N SER A 56 -1.85 -23.79 -11.52
CA SER A 56 -2.30 -23.63 -10.13
C SER A 56 -3.58 -22.79 -10.05
N PRO A 57 -4.51 -23.08 -9.12
CA PRO A 57 -5.62 -22.17 -8.82
C PRO A 57 -5.17 -20.80 -8.28
N LEU A 58 -3.94 -20.71 -7.74
CA LEU A 58 -3.33 -19.47 -7.22
C LEU A 58 -2.27 -18.91 -8.18
N TYR A 59 -2.44 -19.12 -9.49
CA TYR A 59 -1.43 -18.82 -10.50
C TYR A 59 -0.84 -17.40 -10.40
N SER A 60 -1.66 -16.37 -10.17
CA SER A 60 -1.19 -14.97 -10.15
C SER A 60 -0.35 -14.67 -8.90
N LYS A 61 -0.77 -15.16 -7.73
CA LYS A 61 0.01 -15.03 -6.48
C LYS A 61 1.34 -15.78 -6.56
N ASN A 62 1.30 -17.03 -7.04
CA ASN A 62 2.49 -17.85 -7.21
C ASN A 62 3.46 -17.26 -8.23
N PHE A 63 2.93 -16.62 -9.29
CA PHE A 63 3.74 -15.94 -10.29
C PHE A 63 4.47 -14.72 -9.70
N LEU A 64 3.76 -13.85 -8.99
CA LEU A 64 4.36 -12.67 -8.37
C LEU A 64 5.41 -13.06 -7.31
N LEU A 65 5.15 -14.12 -6.52
CA LEU A 65 6.14 -14.67 -5.60
C LEU A 65 7.40 -15.14 -6.34
N ALA A 66 7.24 -15.88 -7.45
CA ALA A 66 8.38 -16.35 -8.23
C ALA A 66 9.21 -15.21 -8.86
N LEU A 67 8.58 -14.08 -9.20
CA LEU A 67 9.26 -12.86 -9.64
C LEU A 67 10.01 -12.18 -8.49
N GLU A 68 9.41 -12.12 -7.31
CA GLU A 68 10.01 -11.55 -6.09
C GLU A 68 11.24 -12.35 -5.64
N GLU A 69 11.13 -13.67 -5.53
CA GLU A 69 12.24 -14.56 -5.15
C GLU A 69 13.44 -14.48 -6.10
N ARG A 70 13.20 -14.12 -7.37
CA ARG A 70 14.24 -13.93 -8.40
C ARG A 70 14.74 -12.50 -8.49
N GLY A 71 14.20 -11.59 -7.67
CA GLY A 71 14.58 -10.18 -7.66
C GLY A 71 14.12 -9.39 -8.89
N PHE A 72 13.13 -9.89 -9.65
CA PHE A 72 12.54 -9.14 -10.76
C PHE A 72 11.59 -8.04 -10.28
N ILE A 73 11.02 -8.21 -9.08
CA ILE A 73 10.26 -7.20 -8.37
C ILE A 73 10.71 -7.12 -6.91
N HIS A 74 10.70 -5.92 -6.36
CA HIS A 74 11.04 -5.63 -4.97
C HIS A 74 10.24 -4.40 -4.49
N PRO A 75 9.95 -4.24 -3.19
CA PRO A 75 9.29 -3.02 -2.68
C PRO A 75 9.94 -1.71 -3.16
N SER A 76 11.27 -1.65 -3.18
CA SER A 76 11.98 -0.46 -3.66
C SER A 76 12.01 -0.31 -5.18
N ASN A 77 11.60 -1.31 -5.97
CA ASN A 77 11.66 -1.24 -7.42
C ASN A 77 10.79 -2.30 -8.11
N VAL A 78 9.78 -1.83 -8.85
CA VAL A 78 8.97 -2.67 -9.75
C VAL A 78 9.05 -2.24 -11.22
N ASN A 79 9.98 -1.34 -11.58
CA ASN A 79 10.07 -0.77 -12.93
C ASN A 79 10.21 -1.83 -14.02
N ARG A 80 10.95 -2.90 -13.74
CA ARG A 80 11.12 -3.99 -14.72
C ARG A 80 9.80 -4.70 -15.01
N LEU A 81 8.95 -4.87 -13.99
CA LEU A 81 7.59 -5.36 -14.18
C LEU A 81 6.73 -4.34 -14.91
N THR A 82 6.83 -3.05 -14.58
CA THR A 82 6.12 -1.98 -15.30
C THR A 82 6.39 -2.01 -16.80
N VAL A 83 7.67 -2.08 -17.20
CA VAL A 83 8.08 -2.16 -18.61
C VAL A 83 7.47 -3.39 -19.27
N ALA A 84 7.57 -4.56 -18.64
CA ALA A 84 7.00 -5.80 -19.18
C ALA A 84 5.48 -5.72 -19.38
N LEU A 85 4.75 -5.16 -18.40
CA LEU A 85 3.30 -4.98 -18.49
C LEU A 85 2.90 -4.01 -19.61
N THR A 86 3.70 -2.97 -19.83
CA THR A 86 3.51 -1.99 -20.92
C THR A 86 3.77 -2.60 -22.29
N GLU A 87 4.93 -3.26 -22.47
CA GLU A 87 5.32 -3.87 -23.75
C GLU A 87 4.38 -4.99 -24.17
N LEU A 88 3.93 -5.81 -23.21
CA LEU A 88 2.99 -6.90 -23.46
C LEU A 88 1.52 -6.44 -23.53
N LYS A 89 1.25 -5.15 -23.29
CA LYS A 89 -0.09 -4.53 -23.33
C LYS A 89 -1.12 -5.25 -22.46
N ILE A 90 -0.72 -5.65 -21.25
CA ILE A 90 -1.59 -6.40 -20.33
C ILE A 90 -2.52 -5.42 -19.61
N ASN A 91 -3.79 -5.37 -20.01
CA ASN A 91 -4.96 -4.77 -19.32
C ASN A 91 -4.71 -3.46 -18.53
N HIS A 92 -3.82 -2.58 -19.00
CA HIS A 92 -3.38 -1.39 -18.27
C HIS A 92 -2.84 -1.63 -16.85
N THR A 93 -2.38 -2.85 -16.52
CA THR A 93 -1.82 -3.18 -15.21
C THR A 93 -0.49 -2.48 -14.93
N HIS A 94 0.18 -1.96 -15.97
CA HIS A 94 1.32 -1.06 -15.77
C HIS A 94 0.95 0.17 -14.93
N LEU A 95 -0.27 0.70 -15.05
CA LEU A 95 -0.75 1.85 -14.26
C LEU A 95 -0.75 1.54 -12.76
N VAL A 96 -1.03 0.30 -12.37
CA VAL A 96 -0.98 -0.17 -10.97
C VAL A 96 0.46 -0.07 -10.45
N THR A 97 1.43 -0.56 -11.22
CA THR A 97 2.85 -0.48 -10.85
C THR A 97 3.41 0.95 -10.92
N GLU A 98 2.99 1.78 -11.89
CA GLU A 98 3.40 3.18 -11.98
C GLU A 98 2.85 3.99 -10.81
N THR A 99 1.59 3.75 -10.44
CA THR A 99 0.97 4.39 -9.27
C THR A 99 1.73 4.00 -8.01
N TYR A 100 2.07 2.73 -7.84
CA TYR A 100 2.92 2.29 -6.73
C TYR A 100 4.28 3.01 -6.69
N MET A 101 4.98 3.07 -7.82
CA MET A 101 6.29 3.76 -7.90
C MET A 101 6.16 5.25 -7.57
N LYS A 102 5.12 5.92 -8.11
CA LYS A 102 4.86 7.34 -7.82
C LYS A 102 4.54 7.59 -6.35
N LEU A 103 3.66 6.78 -5.77
CA LEU A 103 3.31 6.88 -4.35
C LEU A 103 4.50 6.59 -3.46
N ARG A 104 5.34 5.62 -3.81
CA ARG A 104 6.59 5.36 -3.07
C ARG A 104 7.58 6.53 -3.20
N ASP A 105 7.74 7.07 -4.40
CA ASP A 105 8.68 8.20 -4.62
C ASP A 105 8.17 9.51 -3.99
N GLN A 106 6.86 9.57 -3.69
CA GLN A 106 6.20 10.63 -2.93
C GLN A 106 6.00 10.28 -1.45
N GLU A 107 6.47 9.11 -1.01
CA GLU A 107 6.20 8.60 0.34
C GLU A 107 6.91 9.49 1.35
N THR A 108 6.09 10.28 2.04
CA THR A 108 6.54 11.15 3.11
C THR A 108 6.89 10.34 4.36
N GLU A 109 7.60 10.94 5.31
CA GLU A 109 7.79 10.31 6.62
C GLU A 109 6.44 10.00 7.30
N TYR A 110 5.42 10.82 7.04
CA TYR A 110 4.06 10.59 7.52
C TYR A 110 3.45 9.32 6.92
N ASP A 111 3.62 9.12 5.61
CA ASP A 111 3.14 7.93 4.90
C ASP A 111 3.79 6.64 5.47
N ARG A 112 5.10 6.68 5.70
CA ARG A 112 5.83 5.57 6.36
C ARG A 112 5.35 5.33 7.78
N PHE A 113 5.08 6.40 8.52
CA PHE A 113 4.53 6.32 9.86
C PHE A 113 3.15 5.64 9.85
N LEU A 114 2.22 6.04 8.99
CA LEU A 114 0.89 5.43 8.90
C LEU A 114 0.98 3.94 8.54
N ALA A 115 1.84 3.58 7.57
CA ALA A 115 2.08 2.18 7.22
C ALA A 115 2.67 1.38 8.39
N GLY A 116 3.69 1.92 9.05
CA GLY A 116 4.32 1.28 10.22
C GLY A 116 3.36 1.11 11.39
N LEU A 117 2.56 2.13 11.68
CA LEU A 117 1.54 2.07 12.73
C LEU A 117 0.47 1.02 12.40
N SER A 118 0.04 0.94 11.14
CA SER A 118 -1.01 0.00 10.71
C SER A 118 -0.65 -1.47 10.98
N ALA A 119 0.65 -1.81 10.94
CA ALA A 119 1.12 -3.18 11.21
C ALA A 119 0.84 -3.63 12.66
N HIS A 120 0.59 -2.69 13.57
CA HIS A 120 0.24 -2.96 14.97
C HIS A 120 -1.27 -2.95 15.23
N LEU A 121 -2.10 -2.66 14.22
CA LEU A 121 -3.56 -2.57 14.34
C LEU A 121 -4.22 -3.85 13.84
N ALA A 122 -4.39 -4.82 14.75
CA ALA A 122 -5.15 -6.02 14.45
C ALA A 122 -6.62 -5.69 14.13
N PHE A 123 -7.24 -6.48 13.25
CA PHE A 123 -8.63 -6.28 12.80
C PHE A 123 -9.62 -5.98 13.93
N SER A 124 -9.61 -6.78 14.99
CA SER A 124 -10.52 -6.62 16.13
C SER A 124 -10.31 -5.31 16.90
N ILE A 125 -9.08 -4.78 16.91
CA ILE A 125 -8.78 -3.48 17.49
C ILE A 125 -9.20 -2.37 16.54
N THR A 126 -8.92 -2.49 15.24
CA THR A 126 -9.36 -1.54 14.21
C THR A 126 -10.87 -1.31 14.27
N VAL A 127 -11.67 -2.37 14.41
CA VAL A 127 -13.13 -2.25 14.54
C VAL A 127 -13.53 -1.40 15.74
N LYS A 128 -12.86 -1.60 16.89
CA LYS A 128 -13.11 -0.79 18.10
C LYS A 128 -12.65 0.65 17.92
N LEU A 129 -11.49 0.86 17.32
CA LEU A 129 -10.98 2.21 17.03
C LEU A 129 -11.94 2.97 16.12
N CYS A 130 -12.53 2.35 15.10
CA CYS A 130 -13.59 3.00 14.31
C CYS A 130 -14.73 3.54 15.17
N ASP A 131 -15.18 2.78 16.19
CA ASP A 131 -16.22 3.23 17.12
C ASP A 131 -15.72 4.37 18.01
N ASN A 132 -14.52 4.25 18.57
CA ASN A 132 -13.93 5.26 19.45
C ASN A 132 -13.67 6.61 18.77
N PHE A 133 -13.44 6.61 17.46
CA PHE A 133 -13.21 7.81 16.65
C PHE A 133 -14.45 8.23 15.84
N GLU A 134 -15.62 7.68 16.16
CA GLU A 134 -16.90 8.05 15.54
C GLU A 134 -16.88 7.97 14.00
N VAL A 135 -16.16 6.97 13.46
CA VAL A 135 -16.11 6.72 12.02
C VAL A 135 -17.50 6.31 11.55
N THR A 136 -18.04 7.02 10.55
CA THR A 136 -19.39 6.79 10.03
C THR A 136 -19.60 5.34 9.57
N ASP A 137 -20.84 4.83 9.64
CA ASP A 137 -21.15 3.46 9.22
C ASP A 137 -20.70 3.14 7.78
N MET A 138 -20.81 4.12 6.88
CA MET A 138 -20.37 3.98 5.50
C MET A 138 -18.85 3.79 5.43
N ASN A 139 -18.08 4.66 6.10
CA ASN A 139 -16.62 4.54 6.13
C ASN A 139 -16.17 3.30 6.88
N LYS A 140 -16.87 2.93 7.96
CA LYS A 140 -16.59 1.71 8.73
C LYS A 140 -16.74 0.46 7.88
N LYS A 141 -17.76 0.39 7.01
CA LYS A 141 -17.88 -0.70 6.02
C LYS A 141 -16.67 -0.76 5.09
N THR A 142 -16.25 0.38 4.54
CA THR A 142 -15.06 0.46 3.69
C THR A 142 -13.82 -0.06 4.43
N VAL A 143 -13.57 0.42 5.65
CA VAL A 143 -12.46 -0.01 6.51
C VAL A 143 -12.49 -1.51 6.75
N ILE A 144 -13.63 -2.06 7.14
CA ILE A 144 -13.78 -3.48 7.48
C ILE A 144 -13.64 -4.39 6.25
N SER A 145 -14.10 -3.93 5.09
CA SER A 145 -13.97 -4.66 3.82
C SER A 145 -12.57 -4.58 3.19
N SER A 146 -11.71 -3.70 3.70
CA SER A 146 -10.34 -3.53 3.21
C SER A 146 -9.47 -4.75 3.52
N GLN A 147 -8.50 -5.01 2.64
CA GLN A 147 -7.47 -6.02 2.86
C GLN A 147 -6.48 -5.62 3.98
N ASN A 148 -6.31 -4.31 4.22
CA ASN A 148 -5.60 -3.78 5.39
C ASN A 148 -6.52 -2.82 6.16
N PRO A 149 -7.36 -3.34 7.05
CA PRO A 149 -8.28 -2.53 7.84
C PRO A 149 -7.55 -1.51 8.73
N GLY A 150 -6.37 -1.85 9.26
CA GLY A 150 -5.58 -0.92 10.08
C GLY A 150 -5.17 0.34 9.31
N LEU A 151 -4.60 0.19 8.12
CA LEU A 151 -4.22 1.32 7.28
C LEU A 151 -5.44 2.07 6.75
N SER A 152 -6.47 1.33 6.32
CA SER A 152 -7.73 1.94 5.85
C SER A 152 -8.38 2.81 6.93
N PHE A 153 -8.33 2.38 8.19
CA PHE A 153 -8.78 3.18 9.33
C PHE A 153 -7.96 4.46 9.50
N LEU A 154 -6.63 4.34 9.52
CA LEU A 154 -5.73 5.50 9.69
C LEU A 154 -5.94 6.56 8.59
N LEU A 155 -6.02 6.13 7.32
CA LEU A 155 -6.32 7.03 6.20
C LEU A 155 -7.72 7.66 6.30
N THR A 156 -8.68 6.93 6.87
CA THR A 156 -10.05 7.45 7.06
C THR A 156 -10.07 8.58 8.09
N ILE A 157 -9.42 8.40 9.24
CA ILE A 157 -9.41 9.41 10.29
C ILE A 157 -8.51 10.61 9.94
N ASP A 158 -7.49 10.42 9.11
CA ASP A 158 -6.70 11.49 8.48
C ASP A 158 -7.58 12.38 7.58
N LYS A 159 -8.36 11.76 6.68
CA LYS A 159 -9.35 12.47 5.85
C LYS A 159 -10.42 13.19 6.67
N MET A 160 -10.77 12.67 7.84
CA MET A 160 -11.68 13.32 8.78
C MET A 160 -11.04 14.48 9.55
N GLY A 161 -9.73 14.73 9.37
CA GLY A 161 -8.97 15.76 10.08
C GLY A 161 -8.74 15.45 11.56
N ILE A 162 -8.92 14.19 11.97
CA ILE A 162 -8.65 13.77 13.35
C ILE A 162 -7.14 13.78 13.58
N ILE A 163 -6.39 13.19 12.66
CA ILE A 163 -4.93 13.23 12.61
C ILE A 163 -4.47 13.94 11.33
N ASN A 164 -3.21 14.35 11.31
CA ASN A 164 -2.54 14.91 10.14
C ASN A 164 -1.00 14.81 10.35
N PRO A 165 -0.16 15.16 9.35
CA PRO A 165 1.29 15.07 9.48
C PRO A 165 1.90 15.80 10.68
N SER A 166 1.29 16.90 11.13
CA SER A 166 1.78 17.71 12.25
C SER A 166 1.22 17.28 13.60
N ASP A 167 0.09 16.56 13.63
CA ASP A 167 -0.56 16.13 14.87
C ASP A 167 -1.21 14.75 14.73
N VAL A 168 -0.57 13.77 15.37
CA VAL A 168 -1.04 12.39 15.49
C VAL A 168 -1.41 12.02 16.94
N SER A 169 -1.35 12.99 17.87
CA SER A 169 -1.48 12.76 19.32
C SER A 169 -2.83 12.19 19.72
N LYS A 170 -3.89 12.48 18.96
CA LYS A 170 -5.25 11.98 19.23
C LYS A 170 -5.38 10.45 19.20
N LEU A 171 -4.39 9.75 18.64
CA LEU A 171 -4.33 8.28 18.65
C LEU A 171 -3.84 7.70 19.99
N GLU A 172 -3.00 8.42 20.73
CA GLU A 172 -2.23 7.87 21.87
C GLU A 172 -3.13 7.26 22.94
N THR A 173 -4.08 8.02 23.47
CA THR A 173 -4.95 7.58 24.57
C THR A 173 -5.66 6.27 24.25
N ARG A 174 -6.18 6.13 23.02
CA ARG A 174 -6.90 4.91 22.63
C ARG A 174 -5.97 3.72 22.43
N LEU A 175 -4.77 3.94 21.91
CA LEU A 175 -3.79 2.88 21.75
C LEU A 175 -3.23 2.42 23.11
N GLU A 176 -3.06 3.33 24.06
CA GLU A 176 -2.68 3.01 25.45
C GLU A 176 -3.77 2.21 26.18
N GLU A 177 -5.04 2.62 26.07
CA GLU A 177 -6.19 1.90 26.63
C GLU A 177 -6.25 0.45 26.13
N TYR A 178 -5.91 0.22 24.86
CA TYR A 178 -5.82 -1.12 24.26
C TYR A 178 -4.46 -1.81 24.46
N ARG A 179 -3.54 -1.20 25.22
CA ARG A 179 -2.21 -1.72 25.53
C ARG A 179 -1.35 -2.01 24.30
N LEU A 180 -1.53 -1.24 23.23
CA LEU A 180 -0.73 -1.33 22.01
C LEU A 180 0.58 -0.54 22.16
N LEU A 181 1.43 -0.96 23.10
CA LEU A 181 2.64 -0.22 23.48
C LEU A 181 3.61 0.02 22.31
N GLN A 182 3.71 -0.94 21.37
CA GLN A 182 4.53 -0.78 20.16
C GLN A 182 3.96 0.29 19.20
N ALA A 183 2.63 0.37 19.10
CA ALA A 183 1.96 1.39 18.30
C ALA A 183 2.15 2.79 18.92
N VAL A 184 2.06 2.89 20.24
CA VAL A 184 2.34 4.14 20.99
C VAL A 184 3.80 4.57 20.80
N ALA A 185 4.75 3.63 20.90
CA ALA A 185 6.16 3.94 20.64
C ALA A 185 6.40 4.50 19.24
N LYS A 186 5.69 4.00 18.22
CA LYS A 186 5.76 4.53 16.85
C LYS A 186 5.24 5.96 16.73
N ILE A 187 4.20 6.32 17.49
CA ILE A 187 3.72 7.71 17.56
C ILE A 187 4.80 8.64 18.12
N HIS A 188 5.39 8.27 19.25
CA HIS A 188 6.43 9.09 19.87
C HIS A 188 7.68 9.23 18.98
N GLU A 189 8.06 8.16 18.29
CA GLU A 189 9.18 8.16 17.33
C GLU A 189 8.91 9.15 16.19
N TYR A 190 7.71 9.13 15.61
CA TYR A 190 7.31 10.08 14.57
C TYR A 190 7.23 11.53 15.07
N GLN A 191 6.59 11.77 16.22
CA GLN A 191 6.48 13.11 16.80
C GLN A 191 7.86 13.71 17.12
N SER A 192 8.80 12.89 17.59
CA SER A 192 10.18 13.34 17.84
C SER A 192 10.87 13.81 16.56
N LEU A 193 10.58 13.18 15.42
CA LEU A 193 11.10 13.58 14.10
C LEU A 193 10.47 14.88 13.61
N VAL A 194 9.14 14.98 13.69
CA VAL A 194 8.40 16.20 13.27
C VAL A 194 8.84 17.42 14.08
N LEU A 195 8.95 17.29 15.41
CA LEU A 195 9.44 18.35 16.27
C LEU A 195 10.88 18.76 15.96
N TYR A 196 11.74 17.81 15.56
CA TYR A 196 13.13 18.12 15.20
C TYR A 196 13.22 18.93 13.89
N ASP A 197 12.33 18.67 12.93
CA ASP A 197 12.28 19.43 11.68
C ASP A 197 11.69 20.84 11.86
N GLU A 198 10.79 21.05 12.84
CA GLU A 198 10.30 22.39 13.21
C GLU A 198 11.38 23.27 13.88
N ILE A 199 12.40 22.65 14.50
CA ILE A 199 13.45 23.35 15.26
C ILE A 199 14.70 23.62 14.40
N LYS A 200 14.78 23.11 13.15
CA LYS A 200 15.88 23.47 12.26
C LYS A 200 15.88 24.98 12.01
N PRO A 201 16.98 25.71 12.31
CA PRO A 201 17.11 27.09 11.88
C PRO A 201 16.99 27.13 10.36
N GLN A 202 16.16 28.04 9.84
CA GLN A 202 16.25 28.45 8.44
C GLN A 202 17.64 29.07 8.29
N ASP A 203 18.59 28.30 7.77
CA ASP A 203 19.90 28.82 7.38
C ASP A 203 19.66 29.88 6.28
N GLU A 204 19.90 31.14 6.64
CA GLU A 204 20.08 32.29 5.72
C GLU A 204 21.34 32.14 4.87
#